data_AF-A0A450X442-F1
#
_entry.id   AF-A0A450X442-F1
#
_cell.length_a   1.000
_cell.length_b   1.000
_cell.length_c   1.000
_cell.angle_alpha   90.00
_cell.angle_beta   90.00
_cell.angle_gamma   90.00
#
_symmetry.space_group_name_H-M   'P 1'
#
loop_
_entity.id
_entity.type
_entity.pdbx_description
1 polymer ?
#
loop_
_entity_poly.entity_id
_entity_poly.type
_entity_poly.pdbx_seq_one_letter_code
_entity_poly.pdbx_strand_id
1 'polypeptide(L)'
;MDALRLSTLRLIAECDTATERAEEALAIAEQGGLSLLSIALDRLTLARAALYKTLLAADSQRAMEIPEPDQQAMAQAVEALREAGTTHHLPRGLLTRSWFRTVTGDEAGAETDLAEAWTIAEGGPMPLFQADILLTRARLFFPQDPAGARADLLKARQLIDEHGYHRRDGELADAEAWLGRIGKEGARGGEE
;
A
#
# COMPACT_ATOMS: atom_id res chain seq x y z
N MET A 1 -17.60 -5.42 -24.56
CA MET A 1 -17.27 -5.24 -23.13
C MET A 1 -15.85 -5.75 -22.98
N ASP A 2 -14.90 -4.85 -22.78
CA ASP A 2 -13.48 -5.16 -23.04
C ASP A 2 -12.85 -5.96 -21.90
N ALA A 3 -11.85 -6.78 -22.21
CA ALA A 3 -11.21 -7.70 -21.26
C ALA A 3 -10.67 -6.99 -20.01
N LEU A 4 -10.16 -5.76 -20.16
CA LEU A 4 -9.70 -4.92 -19.05
C LEU A 4 -10.85 -4.60 -18.09
N ARG A 5 -12.02 -4.21 -18.61
CA ARG A 5 -13.20 -3.90 -17.80
C ARG A 5 -13.72 -5.13 -17.05
N LEU A 6 -13.69 -6.30 -17.69
CA LEU A 6 -14.07 -7.55 -17.03
C LEU A 6 -13.08 -7.91 -15.90
N SER A 7 -11.78 -7.68 -16.11
CA SER A 7 -10.75 -7.86 -15.08
C SER A 7 -10.95 -6.92 -13.89
N THR A 8 -11.20 -5.63 -14.13
CA THR A 8 -11.45 -4.65 -13.06
C THR A 8 -12.69 -5.01 -12.24
N LEU A 9 -13.80 -5.38 -12.89
CA LEU A 9 -15.02 -5.80 -12.19
C LEU A 9 -14.80 -7.03 -11.30
N ARG A 10 -13.98 -7.98 -11.75
CA ARG A 10 -13.60 -9.13 -10.94
C ARG A 10 -12.81 -8.72 -9.70
N LEU A 11 -11.81 -7.85 -9.84
CA LEU A 11 -11.02 -7.37 -8.71
C LEU A 11 -11.85 -6.57 -7.69
N ILE A 12 -12.84 -5.82 -8.16
CA ILE A 12 -13.81 -5.15 -7.27
C ILE A 12 -14.62 -6.17 -6.48
N ALA A 13 -15.11 -7.24 -7.11
CA ALA A 13 -15.83 -8.31 -6.42
C ALA A 13 -14.94 -9.08 -5.41
N GLU A 14 -13.64 -9.22 -5.70
CA GLU A 14 -12.66 -9.78 -4.76
C GLU A 14 -12.46 -8.85 -3.55
N CYS A 15 -12.50 -7.52 -3.73
CA CYS A 15 -12.51 -6.56 -2.62
C CYS A 15 -13.79 -6.71 -1.77
N ASP A 16 -14.96 -6.83 -2.41
CA ASP A 16 -16.23 -7.03 -1.69
C ASP A 16 -16.22 -8.33 -0.85
N THR A 17 -15.69 -9.41 -1.42
CA THR A 17 -15.53 -10.69 -0.69
C THR A 17 -14.57 -10.54 0.49
N ALA A 18 -13.50 -9.77 0.34
CA ALA A 18 -12.56 -9.50 1.44
C ALA A 18 -13.21 -8.65 2.55
N THR A 19 -14.05 -7.67 2.18
CA THR A 19 -14.83 -6.87 3.12
C THR A 19 -15.78 -7.74 3.93
N GLU A 20 -16.63 -8.54 3.28
CA GLU A 20 -17.61 -9.40 3.96
C GLU A 20 -16.94 -10.33 4.99
N ARG A 21 -15.84 -10.97 4.60
CA ARG A 21 -15.08 -11.86 5.48
C ARG A 21 -14.43 -11.13 6.66
N ALA A 22 -13.93 -9.92 6.44
CA ALA A 22 -13.32 -9.12 7.49
C ALA A 22 -14.36 -8.56 8.46
N GLU A 23 -15.56 -8.20 7.99
CA GLU A 23 -16.67 -7.80 8.86
C GLU A 23 -17.13 -8.96 9.75
N GLU A 24 -17.27 -10.17 9.19
CA GLU A 24 -17.60 -11.36 9.97
C GLU A 24 -16.50 -11.69 11.00
N ALA A 25 -15.23 -11.67 10.59
CA ALA A 25 -14.09 -11.92 11.48
C ALA A 25 -14.00 -10.88 12.61
N LEU A 26 -14.21 -9.60 12.29
CA LEU A 26 -14.21 -8.51 13.25
C LEU A 26 -15.33 -8.68 14.29
N ALA A 27 -16.55 -9.03 13.84
CA ALA A 27 -17.67 -9.28 14.74
C ALA A 27 -17.38 -10.45 15.69
N ILE A 28 -16.78 -11.53 15.19
CA ILE A 28 -16.35 -12.67 16.01
C ILE A 28 -15.26 -12.24 17.00
N ALA A 29 -14.29 -11.43 16.56
CA ALA A 29 -13.19 -10.96 17.39
C ALA A 29 -13.67 -10.06 18.55
N GLU A 30 -14.58 -9.13 18.26
CA GLU A 30 -15.16 -8.22 19.25
C GLU A 30 -16.06 -8.96 20.25
N GLN A 31 -16.91 -9.88 19.79
CA GLN A 31 -17.80 -10.66 20.67
C GLN A 31 -17.05 -11.70 21.51
N GLY A 32 -16.03 -12.33 20.91
CA GLY A 32 -15.22 -13.36 21.54
C GLY A 32 -14.14 -12.84 22.48
N GLY A 33 -13.95 -11.51 22.56
CA GLY A 33 -12.88 -10.89 23.34
C GLY A 33 -11.49 -11.33 22.87
N LEU A 34 -11.30 -11.46 21.55
CA LEU A 34 -10.01 -11.82 20.97
C LEU A 34 -8.98 -10.69 21.17
N SER A 35 -7.72 -10.98 20.84
CA SER A 35 -6.64 -10.02 21.01
C SER A 35 -6.88 -8.73 20.22
N LEU A 36 -6.40 -7.59 20.76
CA LEU A 36 -6.45 -6.30 20.07
C LEU A 36 -5.78 -6.36 18.69
N LEU A 37 -4.74 -7.19 18.54
CA LEU A 37 -4.10 -7.42 17.24
C LEU A 37 -5.08 -8.04 16.22
N SER A 38 -5.90 -9.02 16.63
CA SER A 38 -6.88 -9.65 15.73
C SER A 38 -7.85 -8.60 15.19
N ILE A 39 -8.44 -7.81 16.10
CA ILE A 39 -9.35 -6.70 15.76
C ILE A 39 -8.65 -5.69 14.83
N ALA A 40 -7.39 -5.34 15.12
CA ALA A 40 -6.62 -4.40 14.32
C ALA A 40 -6.33 -4.91 12.89
N LEU A 41 -6.05 -6.21 12.73
CA LEU A 41 -5.81 -6.83 11.42
C LEU A 41 -7.09 -6.92 10.58
N ASP A 42 -8.24 -7.18 11.19
CA ASP A 42 -9.53 -7.17 10.49
C ASP A 42 -9.88 -5.74 10.03
N ARG A 43 -9.71 -4.74 10.90
CA ARG A 43 -9.85 -3.31 10.53
C ARG A 43 -8.90 -2.90 9.41
N LEU A 44 -7.65 -3.36 9.44
CA LEU A 44 -6.70 -3.11 8.35
C LEU A 44 -7.16 -3.76 7.04
N THR A 45 -7.77 -4.95 7.10
CA THR A 45 -8.31 -5.63 5.91
C THR A 45 -9.46 -4.84 5.30
N LEU A 46 -10.37 -4.32 6.12
CA LEU A 46 -11.46 -3.44 5.67
C LEU A 46 -10.91 -2.17 5.00
N ALA A 47 -9.95 -1.50 5.65
CA ALA A 47 -9.34 -0.29 5.09
C ALA A 47 -8.64 -0.55 3.74
N ARG A 48 -7.95 -1.69 3.59
CA ARG A 48 -7.31 -2.09 2.32
C ARG A 48 -8.33 -2.38 1.24
N ALA A 49 -9.40 -3.11 1.56
CA ALA A 49 -10.45 -3.44 0.60
C ALA A 49 -11.14 -2.18 0.08
N ALA A 50 -11.46 -1.23 0.96
CA ALA A 50 -12.03 0.07 0.60
C ALA A 50 -11.10 0.88 -0.32
N LEU A 51 -9.81 1.00 0.06
CA LEU A 51 -8.80 1.68 -0.75
C LEU A 51 -8.68 1.06 -2.15
N TYR A 52 -8.53 -0.26 -2.24
CA TYR A 52 -8.37 -0.97 -3.51
C TYR A 52 -9.61 -0.87 -4.39
N LYS A 53 -10.80 -1.00 -3.80
CA LYS A 53 -12.06 -0.81 -4.52
C LYS A 53 -12.15 0.60 -5.10
N THR A 54 -11.74 1.61 -4.35
CA THR A 54 -11.76 3.00 -4.83
C THR A 54 -10.75 3.21 -5.96
N LEU A 55 -9.51 2.70 -5.80
CA LEU A 55 -8.47 2.71 -6.84
C LEU A 55 -8.90 2.02 -8.14
N LEU A 56 -9.62 0.90 -8.04
CA LEU A 56 -10.12 0.15 -9.20
C LEU A 56 -11.32 0.82 -9.87
N ALA A 57 -12.14 1.53 -9.10
CA ALA A 57 -13.34 2.22 -9.59
C ALA A 57 -13.03 3.60 -10.18
N ALA A 58 -11.92 4.21 -9.78
CA ALA A 58 -11.55 5.53 -10.27
C ALA A 58 -11.16 5.51 -11.74
N ASP A 59 -11.65 6.52 -12.45
CA ASP A 59 -11.13 6.87 -13.77
C ASP A 59 -9.90 7.76 -13.60
N SER A 60 -8.92 7.57 -14.49
CA SER A 60 -7.50 7.93 -14.37
C SER A 60 -7.18 9.43 -14.19
N GLN A 61 -8.18 10.30 -14.06
CA GLN A 61 -8.06 11.73 -14.36
C GLN A 61 -8.46 12.70 -13.25
N ARG A 62 -8.86 12.24 -12.04
CA ARG A 62 -9.16 13.15 -10.91
C ARG A 62 -8.61 12.65 -9.58
N ALA A 63 -8.29 13.63 -8.72
CA ALA A 63 -8.09 13.38 -7.29
C ALA A 63 -9.29 12.59 -6.75
N MET A 64 -8.98 11.55 -5.99
CA MET A 64 -9.95 10.58 -5.53
C MET A 64 -10.58 11.09 -4.23
N GLU A 65 -11.88 11.35 -4.26
CA GLU A 65 -12.63 11.56 -3.02
C GLU A 65 -12.90 10.20 -2.40
N ILE A 66 -12.10 9.85 -1.39
CA ILE A 66 -12.40 8.68 -0.55
C ILE A 66 -13.50 9.10 0.46
N PRO A 67 -14.60 8.33 0.58
CA PRO A 67 -15.66 8.62 1.54
C PRO A 67 -15.14 8.81 2.97
N GLU A 68 -15.71 9.78 3.70
CA GLU A 68 -15.33 10.07 5.10
C GLU A 68 -15.28 8.80 6.00
N PRO A 69 -16.24 7.87 5.93
CA PRO A 69 -16.20 6.64 6.72
C PRO A 69 -14.95 5.78 6.45
N ASP A 70 -14.47 5.74 5.21
CA ASP A 70 -13.30 4.94 4.83
C ASP A 70 -12.01 5.61 5.32
N GLN A 71 -11.95 6.95 5.35
CA GLN A 71 -10.83 7.67 5.97
C GLN A 71 -10.77 7.41 7.47
N GLN A 72 -11.93 7.46 8.14
CA GLN A 72 -12.03 7.15 9.56
C GLN A 72 -11.62 5.69 9.84
N ALA A 73 -12.09 4.73 9.04
CA ALA A 73 -11.73 3.33 9.16
C ALA A 73 -10.21 3.11 9.01
N MET A 74 -9.57 3.79 8.06
CA MET A 74 -8.11 3.75 7.87
C MET A 74 -7.37 4.31 9.10
N ALA A 75 -7.82 5.44 9.65
CA ALA A 75 -7.23 6.01 10.86
C ALA A 75 -7.37 5.06 12.06
N GLN A 76 -8.56 4.49 12.26
CA GLN A 76 -8.85 3.53 13.32
C GLN A 76 -8.04 2.23 13.20
N ALA A 77 -7.77 1.75 11.99
CA ALA A 77 -6.97 0.55 11.77
C ALA A 77 -5.52 0.74 12.24
N VAL A 78 -4.90 1.90 11.95
CA VAL A 78 -3.54 2.18 12.43
C VAL A 78 -3.51 2.39 13.93
N GLU A 79 -4.50 3.08 14.49
CA GLU A 79 -4.57 3.27 15.94
C GLU A 79 -4.74 1.95 16.69
N ALA A 80 -5.63 1.06 16.21
CA ALA A 80 -5.79 -0.27 16.79
C ALA A 80 -4.49 -1.10 16.74
N LEU A 81 -3.68 -0.96 15.68
CA LEU A 81 -2.35 -1.61 15.62
C LEU A 81 -1.37 -1.04 16.65
N ARG A 82 -1.45 0.26 16.95
CA ARG A 82 -0.65 0.90 18.00
C ARG A 82 -1.10 0.44 19.38
N GLU A 83 -2.40 0.43 19.65
CA GLU A 83 -3.00 -0.04 20.90
C GLU A 83 -2.69 -1.51 21.19
N ALA A 84 -2.63 -2.34 20.14
CA ALA A 84 -2.23 -3.74 20.26
C ALA A 84 -0.78 -3.92 20.75
N GLY A 85 0.07 -2.89 20.67
CA GLY A 85 1.45 -2.90 21.14
C GLY A 85 2.40 -3.80 20.34
N THR A 86 1.94 -4.38 19.24
CA THR A 86 2.73 -5.29 18.39
C THR A 86 3.43 -4.53 17.27
N THR A 87 4.53 -3.86 17.61
CA THR A 87 5.26 -2.93 16.71
C THR A 87 5.64 -3.54 15.35
N HIS A 88 5.93 -4.84 15.28
CA HIS A 88 6.27 -5.52 14.01
C HIS A 88 5.09 -5.67 13.03
N HIS A 89 3.85 -5.42 13.46
CA HIS A 89 2.70 -5.34 12.57
C HIS A 89 2.41 -3.92 12.08
N LEU A 90 2.91 -2.90 12.77
CA LEU A 90 2.63 -1.50 12.48
C LEU A 90 3.08 -1.06 11.06
N PRO A 91 4.22 -1.53 10.50
CA PRO A 91 4.59 -1.22 9.12
C PRO A 91 3.48 -1.53 8.10
N ARG A 92 2.69 -2.60 8.31
CA ARG A 92 1.58 -2.96 7.38
C ARG A 92 0.50 -1.90 7.34
N GLY A 93 0.16 -1.33 8.50
CA GLY A 93 -0.80 -0.25 8.62
C GLY A 93 -0.28 1.04 8.00
N LEU A 94 0.97 1.40 8.30
CA LEU A 94 1.62 2.61 7.79
C LEU A 94 1.77 2.60 6.26
N LEU A 95 2.18 1.47 5.67
CA LEU A 95 2.22 1.29 4.22
C LEU A 95 0.84 1.52 3.58
N THR A 96 -0.22 1.00 4.20
CA THR A 96 -1.58 1.17 3.65
C THR A 96 -2.04 2.62 3.79
N ARG A 97 -1.75 3.26 4.93
CA ARG A 97 -2.11 4.66 5.17
C ARG A 97 -1.32 5.63 4.29
N SER A 98 -0.06 5.33 3.95
CA SER A 98 0.71 6.16 3.03
C SER A 98 0.07 6.18 1.63
N TRP A 99 -0.36 5.03 1.12
CA TRP A 99 -1.14 4.96 -0.14
C TRP A 99 -2.41 5.79 -0.07
N PHE A 100 -3.17 5.62 1.01
CA PHE A 100 -4.39 6.37 1.25
C PHE A 100 -4.14 7.88 1.21
N ARG A 101 -3.13 8.33 1.96
CA ARG A 101 -2.76 9.74 2.06
C ARG A 101 -2.31 10.30 0.71
N THR A 102 -1.51 9.57 -0.06
CA THR A 102 -1.12 10.01 -1.41
C THR A 102 -2.33 10.19 -2.33
N VAL A 103 -3.29 9.26 -2.34
CA VAL A 103 -4.45 9.38 -3.25
C VAL A 103 -5.43 10.47 -2.83
N THR A 104 -5.42 10.86 -1.55
CA THR A 104 -6.18 12.01 -1.02
C THR A 104 -5.38 13.32 -1.02
N GLY A 105 -4.13 13.32 -1.51
CA GLY A 105 -3.29 14.52 -1.64
C GLY A 105 -2.47 14.93 -0.41
N ASP A 106 -2.40 14.09 0.63
CA ASP A 106 -1.56 14.28 1.82
C ASP A 106 -0.18 13.62 1.65
N GLU A 107 0.63 14.12 0.70
CA GLU A 107 1.95 13.56 0.40
C GLU A 107 2.90 13.62 1.61
N ALA A 108 2.89 14.72 2.37
CA ALA A 108 3.74 14.90 3.55
C ALA A 108 3.39 13.88 4.66
N GLY A 109 2.11 13.60 4.87
CA GLY A 109 1.67 12.55 5.77
C GLY A 109 2.08 11.16 5.27
N ALA A 110 2.05 10.91 3.96
CA ALA A 110 2.51 9.63 3.39
C ALA A 110 4.02 9.41 3.61
N GLU A 111 4.85 10.44 3.42
CA GLU A 111 6.28 10.38 3.70
C GLU A 111 6.55 10.11 5.19
N THR A 112 5.81 10.79 6.08
CA THR A 112 5.93 10.58 7.53
C THR A 112 5.63 9.14 7.93
N ASP A 113 4.57 8.55 7.36
CA ASP A 113 4.21 7.15 7.63
C ASP A 113 5.30 6.17 7.16
N LEU A 114 5.89 6.41 5.98
CA LEU A 114 6.94 5.56 5.44
C LEU A 114 8.27 5.70 6.20
N ALA A 115 8.60 6.91 6.68
CA ALA A 115 9.75 7.14 7.54
C ALA A 115 9.62 6.42 8.89
N GLU A 116 8.43 6.45 9.49
CA GLU A 116 8.14 5.69 10.71
C GLU A 116 8.24 4.18 10.46
N ALA A 117 7.63 3.68 9.37
CA ALA A 117 7.70 2.27 9.00
C ALA A 117 9.15 1.81 8.79
N TRP A 118 9.99 2.64 8.16
CA TRP A 118 11.41 2.38 7.97
C TRP A 118 12.15 2.27 9.30
N THR A 119 11.92 3.23 10.21
CA THR A 119 12.55 3.25 11.54
C THR A 119 12.26 1.95 12.31
N ILE A 120 11.02 1.48 12.25
CA ILE A 120 10.62 0.21 12.88
C ILE A 120 11.31 -0.98 12.21
N ALA A 121 11.30 -1.03 10.88
CA ALA A 121 11.85 -2.16 10.14
C ALA A 121 13.37 -2.26 10.30
N GLU A 122 14.09 -1.13 10.30
CA GLU A 122 15.54 -1.07 10.52
C GLU A 122 15.90 -1.43 11.97
N GLY A 123 15.16 -0.93 12.96
CA GLY A 123 15.39 -1.25 14.37
C GLY A 123 15.10 -2.71 14.74
N GLY A 124 14.20 -3.37 14.01
CA GLY A 124 13.77 -4.76 14.24
C GLY A 124 14.38 -5.81 13.29
N PRO A 125 15.57 -5.55 12.73
CA PRO A 125 16.09 -6.11 11.47
C PRO A 125 15.05 -6.85 10.59
N MET A 126 14.13 -6.11 9.98
CA MET A 126 13.01 -6.65 9.21
C MET A 126 13.16 -6.40 7.69
N PRO A 127 14.05 -7.14 7.00
CA PRO A 127 14.39 -6.84 5.61
C PRO A 127 13.23 -6.99 4.63
N LEU A 128 12.27 -7.88 4.91
CA LEU A 128 11.07 -8.03 4.08
C LEU A 128 10.18 -6.79 4.13
N PHE A 129 10.07 -6.15 5.30
CA PHE A 129 9.36 -4.88 5.42
C PHE A 129 10.14 -3.74 4.79
N GLN A 130 11.47 -3.71 4.91
CA GLN A 130 12.30 -2.73 4.20
C GLN A 130 12.09 -2.82 2.69
N ALA A 131 12.02 -4.03 2.12
CA ALA A 131 11.69 -4.22 0.71
C ALA A 131 10.29 -3.68 0.36
N ASP A 132 9.25 -4.02 1.14
CA ASP A 132 7.89 -3.52 0.92
C ASP A 132 7.79 -1.98 1.01
N ILE A 133 8.55 -1.36 1.93
CA ILE A 133 8.64 0.10 2.07
C ILE A 133 9.30 0.76 0.86
N LEU A 134 10.42 0.21 0.38
CA LEU A 134 11.12 0.73 -0.80
C LEU A 134 10.28 0.62 -2.06
N LEU A 135 9.59 -0.51 -2.26
CA LEU A 135 8.63 -0.67 -3.36
C LEU A 135 7.50 0.37 -3.30
N THR A 136 6.98 0.61 -2.09
CA THR A 136 5.91 1.60 -1.87
C THR A 136 6.41 3.02 -2.14
N ARG A 137 7.58 3.38 -1.61
CA ARG A 137 8.19 4.71 -1.80
C ARG A 137 8.46 4.99 -3.27
N ALA A 138 9.06 4.04 -3.98
CA ALA A 138 9.31 4.13 -5.41
C ALA A 138 8.03 4.35 -6.22
N ARG A 139 6.91 3.75 -5.79
CA ARG A 139 5.63 3.84 -6.52
C ARG A 139 4.86 5.12 -6.25
N LEU A 140 4.90 5.62 -5.01
CA LEU A 140 4.17 6.82 -4.60
C LEU A 140 4.87 8.11 -5.04
N PHE A 141 6.20 8.16 -4.93
CA PHE A 141 6.96 9.41 -5.11
C PHE A 141 7.80 9.43 -6.37
N PHE A 142 7.59 8.49 -7.29
CA PHE A 142 8.27 8.54 -8.58
C PHE A 142 8.11 9.91 -9.27
N PRO A 143 6.91 10.55 -9.31
CA PRO A 143 6.74 11.73 -10.18
C PRO A 143 7.61 12.88 -9.71
N GLN A 144 7.85 12.95 -8.40
CA GLN A 144 8.63 13.98 -7.74
C GLN A 144 10.12 13.62 -7.70
N ASP A 145 10.48 12.35 -7.50
CA ASP A 145 11.87 11.89 -7.43
C ASP A 145 12.13 10.57 -8.20
N PRO A 146 12.30 10.65 -9.54
CA PRO A 146 12.62 9.48 -10.36
C PRO A 146 13.98 8.83 -10.02
N ALA A 147 14.95 9.60 -9.50
CA ALA A 147 16.27 9.10 -9.17
C ALA A 147 16.23 8.30 -7.86
N GLY A 148 15.57 8.84 -6.84
CA GLY A 148 15.29 8.13 -5.59
C GLY A 148 14.47 6.87 -5.82
N ALA A 149 13.42 6.93 -6.63
CA ALA A 149 12.63 5.74 -6.98
C ALA A 149 13.48 4.63 -7.62
N ARG A 150 14.45 4.97 -8.48
CA ARG A 150 15.40 3.98 -9.05
C ARG A 150 16.32 3.37 -8.00
N ALA A 151 16.85 4.20 -7.09
CA ALA A 151 17.68 3.74 -5.99
C ALA A 151 16.90 2.79 -5.07
N ASP A 152 15.62 3.09 -4.83
CA ASP A 152 14.72 2.28 -4.04
C ASP A 152 14.47 0.92 -4.65
N LEU A 153 14.12 0.87 -5.94
CA LEU A 153 13.90 -0.40 -6.61
C LEU A 153 15.17 -1.26 -6.65
N LEU A 154 16.34 -0.64 -6.85
CA LEU A 154 17.61 -1.36 -6.78
C LEU A 154 17.83 -1.97 -5.40
N LYS A 155 17.57 -1.21 -4.32
CA LYS A 155 17.75 -1.70 -2.95
C LYS A 155 16.68 -2.74 -2.59
N ALA A 156 15.44 -2.56 -3.03
CA ALA A 156 14.37 -3.53 -2.85
C ALA A 156 14.72 -4.85 -3.53
N ARG A 157 15.24 -4.81 -4.76
CA ARG A 157 15.74 -5.99 -5.49
C ARG A 157 16.79 -6.75 -4.70
N GLN A 158 17.80 -6.04 -4.18
CA GLN A 158 18.84 -6.67 -3.35
C GLN A 158 18.25 -7.38 -2.13
N LEU A 159 17.34 -6.73 -1.40
CA LEU A 159 16.68 -7.34 -0.24
C LEU A 159 15.80 -8.54 -0.62
N ILE A 160 15.11 -8.45 -1.76
CA ILE A 160 14.28 -9.55 -2.27
C ILE A 160 15.13 -10.77 -2.61
N ASP A 161 16.22 -10.58 -3.35
CA ASP A 161 17.11 -11.66 -3.77
C ASP A 161 17.85 -12.28 -2.56
N GLU A 162 18.37 -11.44 -1.66
CA GLU A 162 19.12 -11.87 -0.47
C GLU A 162 18.27 -12.72 0.49
N HIS A 163 16.99 -12.36 0.66
CA HIS A 163 16.10 -13.01 1.62
C HIS A 163 15.07 -13.96 0.97
N GLY A 164 15.18 -14.22 -0.33
CA GLY A 164 14.27 -15.11 -1.06
C GLY A 164 12.82 -14.64 -1.09
N TYR A 165 12.58 -13.33 -1.09
CA TYR A 165 11.26 -12.72 -0.97
C TYR A 165 10.52 -12.60 -2.32
N HIS A 166 10.57 -13.65 -3.13
CA HIS A 166 10.11 -13.67 -4.53
C HIS A 166 8.61 -13.43 -4.73
N ARG A 167 7.81 -13.33 -3.67
CA ARG A 167 6.41 -12.90 -3.76
C ARG A 167 6.27 -11.47 -4.31
N ARG A 168 7.35 -10.68 -4.30
CA ARG A 168 7.40 -9.29 -4.78
C ARG A 168 7.99 -9.13 -6.17
N ASP A 169 8.42 -10.21 -6.82
CA ASP A 169 9.05 -10.12 -8.15
C ASP A 169 8.14 -9.46 -9.18
N GLY A 170 6.84 -9.78 -9.17
CA GLY A 170 5.86 -9.16 -10.06
C GLY A 170 5.71 -7.65 -9.82
N GLU A 171 5.61 -7.26 -8.54
CA GLU A 171 5.49 -5.84 -8.16
C GLU A 171 6.74 -5.02 -8.52
N LEU A 172 7.92 -5.60 -8.29
CA LEU A 172 9.20 -5.01 -8.66
C LEU A 172 9.31 -4.86 -10.19
N ALA A 173 9.01 -5.91 -10.95
CA ALA A 173 9.06 -5.89 -12.41
C ALA A 173 8.09 -4.86 -13.00
N ASP A 174 6.88 -4.76 -12.46
CA ASP A 174 5.90 -3.75 -12.88
C ASP A 174 6.43 -2.33 -12.64
N ALA A 175 7.00 -2.06 -11.45
CA ALA A 175 7.55 -0.76 -11.11
C ALA A 175 8.76 -0.37 -12.00
N GLU A 176 9.66 -1.31 -12.25
CA GLU A 176 10.82 -1.10 -13.14
C GLU A 176 10.40 -0.87 -14.59
N ALA A 177 9.46 -1.68 -15.10
CA ALA A 177 8.94 -1.54 -16.45
C ALA A 177 8.26 -0.18 -16.63
N TRP A 178 7.54 0.27 -15.61
CA TRP A 178 6.86 1.56 -15.61
C TRP A 178 7.88 2.74 -15.60
N LEU A 179 8.94 2.68 -14.77
CA LEU A 179 10.06 3.65 -14.84
C LEU A 179 10.77 3.67 -16.20
N GLY A 180 10.93 2.50 -16.83
CA GLY A 180 11.54 2.38 -18.15
C GLY A 180 10.75 3.04 -19.28
N ARG A 181 9.41 3.13 -19.15
CA ARG A 181 8.54 3.81 -20.13
C ARG A 181 8.67 5.33 -20.02
N ILE A 182 8.57 5.87 -18.80
CA ILE A 182 8.65 7.32 -18.55
C ILE A 182 10.01 7.89 -18.95
N GLY A 183 11.11 7.17 -18.68
CA GLY A 183 12.44 7.60 -19.11
C GLY A 183 12.59 7.73 -20.63
N LYS A 184 11.82 6.97 -21.42
CA LYS A 184 11.82 7.05 -22.89
C LYS A 184 10.92 8.19 -23.40
N GLU A 185 9.80 8.45 -22.73
CA GLU A 185 8.89 9.55 -23.08
C GLU A 185 9.52 10.92 -22.80
N GLY A 186 10.21 11.08 -21.66
CA GLY A 186 10.94 12.31 -21.35
C GLY A 186 12.12 12.60 -22.29
N ALA A 187 12.79 11.55 -22.80
CA ALA A 187 13.87 11.70 -23.78
C ALA A 187 13.37 12.09 -25.18
N ARG A 188 12.12 11.76 -25.51
CA ARG A 188 11.52 12.02 -26.83
C ARG A 188 10.86 13.40 -26.94
N GLY A 189 10.52 14.03 -25.81
CA GLY A 189 9.94 15.38 -25.75
C GLY A 189 10.97 16.51 -25.57
N GLY A 190 12.27 16.20 -25.51
CA GLY A 190 13.37 17.17 -25.38
C GLY A 190 14.13 17.46 -26.68
N GLU A 191 13.63 16.96 -27.82
CA GLU A 191 14.23 17.16 -29.16
C GLU A 191 13.43 18.14 -30.05
N GLU A 192 12.53 18.95 -29.49
CA GLU A 192 11.85 20.07 -30.21
C GLU A 192 12.28 21.43 -29.64
#